data_AF-A0A6P2GJM8-F1
#
_entry.id   AF-A0A6P2GJM8-F1
#
_cell.length_a   1.000
_cell.length_b   1.000
_cell.length_c   1.000
_cell.angle_alpha   90.00
_cell.angle_beta   90.00
_cell.angle_gamma   90.00
#
_symmetry.space_group_name_H-M   'P 1'
#
loop_
_entity.id
_entity.type
_entity.pdbx_description
1 polymer ?
#
loop_
_entity_poly.entity_id
_entity_poly.type
_entity_poly.pdbx_seq_one_letter_code
_entity_poly.pdbx_strand_id
1 'polypeptide(L)'
;MSDTTPLHYLDYAATTPADPRVIEAMTACLGADGVFGNPASSSHAAGRLAKEKVERAREQVAALIGADADEIVWTSGATESNNLALKGYAENAADKRHMITSRIEHKAILDTMANLSKRGMTATYLSPTADGEITVDAVAAAIGPDTGLVSLMLVNNELGTLTDIGAISRIVHAAGALLHVDAAQALGKTPIDVRALGIDLMSMSAHKVYGPKGIGALFVRRDIAARIAPQIHGGGHERGLRSGTLATHQIVGMGVACEVAAEKLEREAARIAALGTRLTDALFALGDVTHNAAAARRIPHTLSLTVNAPGFFPFMLGDSLAVSSTSACNSMSGAPSHVLTAIGLDANAASRTVRVSFGRFTTEQDVDFAIACFQRAIEQCRVAASTGFTASRQICPADLKAIRNAGFRAVVCNRPDGEDADQPAFEEIAAAAREVGLDAYYLPVERDRIGDAEIDAFGALVDALPKPVLAYCRSGSRAGMLWNRLMARRTATA
;
A
#
# COMPACT_ATOMS: atom_id res chain seq x y z
N MET A 1 9.79 -7.55 19.27
CA MET A 1 10.26 -6.16 19.10
C MET A 1 10.88 -5.75 20.42
N SER A 2 12.19 -5.54 20.48
CA SER A 2 12.83 -5.00 21.68
C SER A 2 12.58 -3.50 21.79
N ASP A 3 12.39 -3.04 23.02
CA ASP A 3 11.70 -1.81 23.43
C ASP A 3 12.50 -0.50 23.24
N THR A 4 13.44 -0.41 22.28
CA THR A 4 14.43 0.68 22.28
C THR A 4 14.74 1.35 20.93
N THR A 5 14.15 0.93 19.81
CA THR A 5 14.33 1.65 18.53
C THR A 5 12.98 2.17 18.02
N PRO A 6 12.79 3.49 17.88
CA PRO A 6 11.54 4.05 17.37
C PRO A 6 11.28 3.56 15.94
N LEU A 7 10.05 3.10 15.69
CA LEU A 7 9.59 2.67 14.37
C LEU A 7 9.26 3.91 13.53
N HIS A 8 9.94 4.07 12.40
CA HIS A 8 9.66 5.12 11.42
C HIS A 8 8.62 4.62 10.41
N TYR A 9 7.36 5.03 10.60
CA TYR A 9 6.23 4.54 9.80
C TYR A 9 6.00 5.40 8.55
N LEU A 10 6.24 4.83 7.37
CA LEU A 10 6.00 5.44 6.05
C LEU A 10 5.14 4.53 5.15
N ASP A 11 4.17 3.84 5.75
CA ASP A 11 3.20 2.97 5.06
C ASP A 11 1.73 3.38 5.28
N TYR A 12 1.48 4.69 5.38
CA TYR A 12 0.14 5.26 5.60
C TYR A 12 -0.91 4.87 4.54
N ALA A 13 -0.49 4.52 3.31
CA ALA A 13 -1.39 4.03 2.29
C ALA A 13 -1.93 2.62 2.59
N ALA A 14 -1.23 1.81 3.40
CA ALA A 14 -1.74 0.53 3.90
C ALA A 14 -2.76 0.75 5.02
N THR A 15 -2.41 1.53 6.03
CA THR A 15 -3.32 1.95 7.09
C THR A 15 -2.78 3.16 7.84
N THR A 16 -3.65 3.95 8.44
CA THR A 16 -3.25 5.08 9.28
C THR A 16 -3.50 4.76 10.76
N PRO A 17 -2.68 5.26 11.70
CA PRO A 17 -3.06 5.32 13.11
C PRO A 17 -4.34 6.17 13.27
N ALA A 18 -5.18 5.81 14.25
CA ALA A 18 -6.36 6.61 14.57
C ALA A 18 -5.95 7.93 15.21
N ASP A 19 -6.63 9.02 14.87
CA ASP A 19 -6.41 10.33 15.52
C ASP A 19 -6.79 10.24 17.01
N PRO A 20 -6.06 10.88 17.95
CA PRO A 20 -6.43 10.88 19.35
C PRO A 20 -7.88 11.32 19.61
N ARG A 21 -8.40 12.29 18.86
CA ARG A 21 -9.80 12.75 18.95
C ARG A 21 -10.79 11.67 18.52
N VAL A 22 -10.40 10.85 17.53
CA VAL A 22 -11.19 9.70 17.08
C VAL A 22 -11.23 8.64 18.18
N ILE A 23 -10.10 8.31 18.79
CA ILE A 23 -10.01 7.32 19.87
C ILE A 23 -10.91 7.72 21.04
N GLU A 24 -10.82 8.98 21.47
CA GLU A 24 -11.66 9.52 22.56
C GLU A 24 -13.15 9.39 22.25
N ALA A 25 -13.57 9.81 21.05
CA ALA A 25 -14.96 9.74 20.62
C ALA A 25 -15.50 8.29 20.52
N MET A 26 -14.65 7.36 20.07
CA MET A 26 -15.00 5.94 20.04
C MET A 26 -15.19 5.36 21.44
N THR A 27 -14.25 5.63 22.36
CA THR A 27 -14.31 5.11 23.73
C THR A 27 -15.54 5.59 24.48
N ALA A 28 -15.99 6.83 24.23
CA ALA A 28 -17.23 7.38 24.78
C ALA A 28 -18.51 6.60 24.38
N CYS A 29 -18.42 5.70 23.39
CA CYS A 29 -19.53 4.87 22.92
C CYS A 29 -19.48 3.41 23.41
N LEU A 30 -18.46 3.03 24.20
CA LEU A 30 -18.22 1.62 24.57
C LEU A 30 -18.54 1.29 26.03
N GLY A 31 -18.21 2.18 26.97
CA GLY A 31 -18.37 1.93 28.40
C GLY A 31 -19.83 1.86 28.84
N ALA A 32 -20.09 1.26 30.02
CA ALA A 32 -21.42 1.21 30.62
C ALA A 32 -21.99 2.61 30.91
N ASP A 33 -21.12 3.58 31.20
CA ASP A 33 -21.46 4.99 31.37
C ASP A 33 -21.48 5.77 30.04
N GLY A 34 -21.20 5.10 28.91
CA GLY A 34 -21.12 5.68 27.57
C GLY A 34 -22.38 5.45 26.73
N VAL A 35 -22.33 5.86 25.47
CA VAL A 35 -23.42 5.68 24.50
C VAL A 35 -23.36 4.28 23.85
N PHE A 36 -23.57 3.24 24.66
CA PHE A 36 -23.43 1.83 24.25
C PHE A 36 -24.69 1.24 23.59
N GLY A 37 -25.82 1.95 23.64
CA GLY A 37 -27.12 1.44 23.20
C GLY A 37 -27.15 1.02 21.72
N ASN A 38 -28.05 0.10 21.38
CA ASN A 38 -28.31 -0.25 19.98
C ASN A 38 -29.12 0.86 19.29
N PRO A 39 -28.63 1.48 18.20
CA PRO A 39 -29.33 2.57 17.52
C PRO A 39 -30.65 2.14 16.84
N ALA A 40 -30.88 0.83 16.65
CA ALA A 40 -32.17 0.31 16.17
C ALA A 40 -33.27 0.35 17.25
N SER A 41 -32.92 0.52 18.53
CA SER A 41 -33.85 0.50 19.66
C SER A 41 -34.44 1.89 19.93
N SER A 42 -35.58 2.22 19.30
CA SER A 42 -36.23 3.53 19.45
C SER A 42 -37.02 3.72 20.76
N SER A 43 -37.37 2.63 21.44
CA SER A 43 -38.25 2.63 22.61
C SER A 43 -37.64 3.23 23.88
N HIS A 44 -36.32 3.28 24.01
CA HIS A 44 -35.63 3.77 25.21
C HIS A 44 -34.52 4.79 24.90
N ALA A 45 -34.12 5.56 25.91
CA ALA A 45 -33.17 6.65 25.77
C ALA A 45 -31.81 6.19 25.21
N ALA A 46 -31.27 5.06 25.68
CA ALA A 46 -29.97 4.57 25.24
C ALA A 46 -29.88 4.34 23.71
N GLY A 47 -30.93 3.80 23.08
CA GLY A 47 -30.94 3.59 21.63
C GLY A 47 -31.19 4.89 20.86
N ARG A 48 -32.01 5.81 21.40
CA ARG A 48 -32.18 7.16 20.80
C ARG A 48 -30.87 7.97 20.80
N LEU A 49 -30.11 7.94 21.89
CA LEU A 49 -28.80 8.59 21.98
C LEU A 49 -27.78 7.97 21.02
N ALA A 50 -27.75 6.63 20.91
CA ALA A 50 -26.90 5.95 19.95
C ALA A 50 -27.25 6.32 18.50
N LYS A 51 -28.56 6.40 18.18
CA LYS A 51 -29.03 6.83 16.88
C LYS A 51 -28.60 8.26 16.56
N GLU A 52 -28.72 9.19 17.51
CA GLU A 52 -28.27 10.58 17.34
C GLU A 52 -26.76 10.63 17.00
N LYS A 53 -25.93 9.85 17.69
CA LYS A 53 -24.49 9.76 17.39
C LYS A 53 -24.21 9.21 15.99
N VAL A 54 -24.96 8.20 15.56
CA VAL A 54 -24.86 7.63 14.21
C VAL A 54 -25.23 8.65 13.14
N GLU A 55 -26.35 9.37 13.32
CA GLU A 55 -26.79 10.37 12.32
C GLU A 55 -25.85 11.58 12.29
N ARG A 56 -25.32 12.02 13.44
CA ARG A 56 -24.28 13.07 13.47
C ARG A 56 -23.02 12.65 12.70
N ALA A 57 -22.56 11.41 12.87
CA ALA A 57 -21.43 10.89 12.12
C ALA A 57 -21.73 10.83 10.61
N ARG A 58 -22.98 10.53 10.24
CA ARG A 58 -23.44 10.49 8.85
C ARG A 58 -23.36 11.87 8.20
N GLU A 59 -23.80 12.91 8.92
CA GLU A 59 -23.65 14.31 8.49
C GLU A 59 -22.19 14.71 8.31
N GLN A 60 -21.29 14.31 9.22
CA GLN A 60 -19.86 14.64 9.13
C GLN A 60 -19.21 14.01 7.89
N VAL A 61 -19.53 12.75 7.58
CA VAL A 61 -19.05 12.08 6.36
C VAL A 61 -19.62 12.76 5.12
N ALA A 62 -20.92 13.06 5.09
CA ALA A 62 -21.58 13.68 3.96
C ALA A 62 -21.05 15.10 3.68
N ALA A 63 -20.83 15.90 4.73
CA ALA A 63 -20.30 17.24 4.62
C ALA A 63 -18.89 17.28 4.01
N LEU A 64 -18.03 16.31 4.31
CA LEU A 64 -16.68 16.23 3.75
C LEU A 64 -16.69 16.05 2.21
N ILE A 65 -17.75 15.47 1.66
CA ILE A 65 -17.83 15.08 0.24
C ILE A 65 -18.89 15.85 -0.55
N GLY A 66 -19.56 16.83 0.07
CA GLY A 66 -20.65 17.59 -0.56
C GLY A 66 -21.91 16.75 -0.86
N ALA A 67 -22.20 15.73 -0.04
CA ALA A 67 -23.40 14.89 -0.17
C ALA A 67 -24.48 15.24 0.86
N ASP A 68 -25.68 14.72 0.67
CA ASP A 68 -26.69 14.68 1.74
C ASP A 68 -26.41 13.50 2.68
N ALA A 69 -26.64 13.66 3.99
CA ALA A 69 -26.44 12.59 4.97
C ALA A 69 -27.21 11.32 4.60
N ASP A 70 -28.39 11.52 4.04
CA ASP A 70 -29.33 10.49 3.65
C ASP A 70 -28.82 9.61 2.47
N GLU A 71 -27.76 10.02 1.78
CA GLU A 71 -27.11 9.26 0.69
C GLU A 71 -25.94 8.39 1.18
N ILE A 72 -25.61 8.45 2.46
CA ILE A 72 -24.52 7.67 3.05
C ILE A 72 -25.07 6.34 3.57
N VAL A 73 -24.48 5.23 3.12
CA VAL A 73 -24.75 3.87 3.59
C VAL A 73 -23.53 3.36 4.35
N TRP A 74 -23.69 2.94 5.60
CA TRP A 74 -22.60 2.37 6.40
C TRP A 74 -22.23 0.96 5.94
N THR A 75 -20.93 0.69 5.86
CA THR A 75 -20.35 -0.62 5.51
C THR A 75 -19.20 -0.96 6.46
N SER A 76 -18.65 -2.17 6.40
CA SER A 76 -17.44 -2.54 7.18
C SER A 76 -16.12 -2.01 6.60
N GLY A 77 -16.16 -1.29 5.48
CA GLY A 77 -14.96 -0.75 4.83
C GLY A 77 -15.12 -0.63 3.31
N ALA A 78 -14.13 -0.03 2.66
CA ALA A 78 -14.13 0.17 1.20
C ALA A 78 -14.24 -1.15 0.41
N THR A 79 -13.71 -2.27 0.92
CA THR A 79 -13.89 -3.58 0.27
C THR A 79 -15.38 -3.97 0.19
N GLU A 80 -16.13 -3.81 1.28
CA GLU A 80 -17.58 -4.05 1.29
C GLU A 80 -18.31 -3.03 0.42
N SER A 81 -17.96 -1.74 0.51
CA SER A 81 -18.56 -0.69 -0.32
C SER A 81 -18.39 -0.95 -1.82
N ASN A 82 -17.17 -1.30 -2.25
CA ASN A 82 -16.87 -1.67 -3.64
C ASN A 82 -17.71 -2.88 -4.08
N ASN A 83 -17.82 -3.89 -3.21
CA ASN A 83 -18.61 -5.09 -3.50
C ASN A 83 -20.11 -4.76 -3.62
N LEU A 84 -20.64 -3.94 -2.70
CA LEU A 84 -22.03 -3.51 -2.70
C LEU A 84 -22.35 -2.69 -3.95
N ALA A 85 -21.50 -1.73 -4.33
CA ALA A 85 -21.68 -0.93 -5.52
C ALA A 85 -21.71 -1.79 -6.80
N LEU A 86 -20.71 -2.65 -6.99
CA LEU A 86 -20.57 -3.43 -8.21
C LEU A 86 -21.59 -4.58 -8.31
N LYS A 87 -21.70 -5.39 -7.26
CA LYS A 87 -22.62 -6.55 -7.26
C LYS A 87 -24.07 -6.10 -7.16
N GLY A 88 -24.34 -5.08 -6.33
CA GLY A 88 -25.67 -4.52 -6.21
C GLY A 88 -26.18 -3.92 -7.52
N TYR A 89 -25.33 -3.23 -8.28
CA TYR A 89 -25.66 -2.81 -9.64
C TYR A 89 -25.95 -4.01 -10.55
N ALA A 90 -25.02 -4.96 -10.60
CA ALA A 90 -25.11 -6.10 -11.53
C ALA A 90 -26.35 -6.98 -11.31
N GLU A 91 -26.82 -7.09 -10.06
CA GLU A 91 -28.00 -7.88 -9.70
C GLU A 91 -29.31 -7.26 -10.20
N ASN A 92 -29.42 -5.93 -10.21
CA ASN A 92 -30.59 -5.22 -10.73
C ASN A 92 -30.48 -4.84 -12.22
N ALA A 93 -29.31 -5.03 -12.84
CA ALA A 93 -29.08 -4.70 -14.24
C ALA A 93 -29.77 -5.71 -15.18
N ALA A 94 -30.86 -5.28 -15.83
CA ALA A 94 -31.60 -6.10 -16.80
C ALA A 94 -30.98 -6.07 -18.21
N ASP A 95 -30.74 -4.87 -18.74
CA ASP A 95 -30.35 -4.60 -20.12
C ASP A 95 -28.92 -4.05 -20.25
N LYS A 96 -28.47 -3.22 -19.30
CA LYS A 96 -27.12 -2.62 -19.29
C LYS A 96 -26.10 -3.47 -18.50
N ARG A 97 -25.69 -4.60 -19.09
CA ARG A 97 -24.86 -5.63 -18.44
C ARG A 97 -23.36 -5.54 -18.76
N HIS A 98 -22.90 -4.46 -19.40
CA HIS A 98 -21.48 -4.18 -19.59
C HIS A 98 -20.95 -3.21 -18.54
N MET A 99 -19.81 -3.54 -17.94
CA MET A 99 -19.11 -2.74 -16.94
C MET A 99 -17.69 -2.39 -17.42
N ILE A 100 -17.22 -1.18 -17.13
CA ILE A 100 -15.87 -0.72 -17.50
C ILE A 100 -15.08 -0.44 -16.21
N THR A 101 -13.83 -0.85 -16.16
CA THR A 101 -12.89 -0.57 -15.06
C THR A 101 -11.46 -0.45 -15.58
N SER A 102 -10.47 -0.29 -14.71
CA SER A 102 -9.06 -0.21 -15.10
C SER A 102 -8.24 -1.42 -14.61
N ARG A 103 -7.11 -1.68 -15.26
CA ARG A 103 -6.16 -2.70 -14.80
C ARG A 103 -5.43 -2.32 -13.51
N ILE A 104 -5.45 -1.04 -13.12
CA ILE A 104 -4.72 -0.51 -11.96
C ILE A 104 -5.61 -0.35 -10.72
N GLU A 105 -6.83 -0.86 -10.75
CA GLU A 105 -7.72 -0.83 -9.59
C GLU A 105 -7.22 -1.71 -8.43
N HIS A 106 -7.80 -1.46 -7.26
CA HIS A 106 -7.62 -2.31 -6.10
C HIS A 106 -8.26 -3.70 -6.31
N LYS A 107 -7.71 -4.73 -5.66
CA LYS A 107 -8.22 -6.11 -5.77
C LYS A 107 -9.70 -6.26 -5.45
N ALA A 108 -10.23 -5.44 -4.52
CA ALA A 108 -11.65 -5.42 -4.21
C ALA A 108 -12.55 -5.08 -5.43
N ILE A 109 -12.04 -4.32 -6.41
CA ILE A 109 -12.70 -4.08 -7.70
C ILE A 109 -12.40 -5.21 -8.67
N LEU A 110 -11.11 -5.51 -8.91
CA LEU A 110 -10.69 -6.49 -9.92
C LEU A 110 -11.27 -7.88 -9.68
N ASP A 111 -11.21 -8.38 -8.44
CA ASP A 111 -11.71 -9.71 -8.09
C ASP A 111 -13.25 -9.75 -8.12
N THR A 112 -13.91 -8.63 -7.80
CA THR A 112 -15.37 -8.51 -7.91
C THR A 112 -15.81 -8.49 -9.37
N MET A 113 -15.14 -7.74 -10.24
CA MET A 113 -15.40 -7.72 -11.68
C MET A 113 -15.17 -9.12 -12.27
N ALA A 114 -14.07 -9.79 -11.92
CA ALA A 114 -13.80 -11.15 -12.37
C ALA A 114 -14.86 -12.16 -11.89
N ASN A 115 -15.38 -12.00 -10.67
CA ASN A 115 -16.49 -12.80 -10.16
C ASN A 115 -17.79 -12.55 -10.94
N LEU A 116 -18.11 -11.28 -11.23
CA LEU A 116 -19.30 -10.90 -12.00
C LEU A 116 -19.21 -11.37 -13.45
N SER A 117 -18.02 -11.37 -14.06
CA SER A 117 -17.84 -11.93 -15.40
C SER A 117 -18.17 -13.43 -15.48
N LYS A 118 -17.81 -14.20 -14.46
CA LYS A 118 -18.21 -15.61 -14.34
C LYS A 118 -19.73 -15.79 -14.19
N ARG A 119 -20.44 -14.74 -13.81
CA ARG A 119 -21.91 -14.68 -13.65
C ARG A 119 -22.61 -13.99 -14.83
N GLY A 120 -21.89 -13.81 -15.95
CA GLY A 120 -22.45 -13.33 -17.21
C GLY A 120 -22.53 -11.81 -17.36
N MET A 121 -21.82 -11.03 -16.53
CA MET A 121 -21.58 -9.61 -16.81
C MET A 121 -20.41 -9.46 -17.78
N THR A 122 -20.52 -8.57 -18.75
CA THR A 122 -19.35 -8.23 -19.60
C THR A 122 -18.52 -7.19 -18.88
N ALA A 123 -17.19 -7.35 -18.84
CA ALA A 123 -16.27 -6.41 -18.19
C ALA A 123 -15.12 -6.01 -19.12
N THR A 124 -14.96 -4.71 -19.34
CA THR A 124 -13.80 -4.13 -20.04
C THR A 124 -12.80 -3.59 -19.02
N TYR A 125 -11.55 -4.01 -19.15
CA TYR A 125 -10.44 -3.52 -18.33
C TYR A 125 -9.56 -2.59 -19.18
N LEU A 126 -9.56 -1.30 -18.85
CA LEU A 126 -8.76 -0.26 -19.49
C LEU A 126 -7.28 -0.41 -19.10
N SER A 127 -6.38 -0.26 -20.07
CA SER A 127 -4.95 -0.12 -19.79
C SER A 127 -4.63 1.32 -19.42
N PRO A 128 -3.82 1.56 -18.39
CA PRO A 128 -3.28 2.89 -18.14
C PRO A 128 -2.23 3.27 -19.19
N THR A 129 -1.90 4.56 -19.24
CA THR A 129 -0.66 5.04 -19.86
C THR A 129 0.56 4.65 -19.01
N ALA A 130 1.78 4.89 -19.52
CA ALA A 130 3.01 4.71 -18.74
C ALA A 130 3.07 5.62 -17.49
N ASP A 131 2.30 6.72 -17.49
CA ASP A 131 2.12 7.60 -16.35
C ASP A 131 0.94 7.20 -15.45
N GLY A 132 0.40 5.98 -15.59
CA GLY A 132 -0.65 5.48 -14.72
C GLY A 132 -1.99 6.19 -14.89
N GLU A 133 -2.21 6.87 -16.01
CA GLU A 133 -3.44 7.61 -16.30
C GLU A 133 -4.45 6.72 -17.05
N ILE A 134 -5.72 6.80 -16.63
CA ILE A 134 -6.86 6.31 -17.42
C ILE A 134 -7.47 7.51 -18.14
N THR A 135 -7.24 7.59 -19.45
CA THR A 135 -7.62 8.76 -20.24
C THR A 135 -9.12 8.78 -20.53
N VAL A 136 -9.66 10.00 -20.68
CA VAL A 136 -11.06 10.22 -21.08
C VAL A 136 -11.37 9.51 -22.40
N ASP A 137 -10.46 9.58 -23.37
CA ASP A 137 -10.62 8.94 -24.68
C ASP A 137 -10.67 7.41 -24.58
N ALA A 138 -9.86 6.80 -23.71
CA ALA A 138 -9.90 5.35 -23.50
C ALA A 138 -11.23 4.90 -22.89
N VAL A 139 -11.79 5.69 -21.96
CA VAL A 139 -13.13 5.44 -21.41
C VAL A 139 -14.19 5.61 -22.50
N ALA A 140 -14.13 6.70 -23.28
CA ALA A 140 -15.10 6.96 -24.34
C ALA A 140 -15.12 5.85 -25.40
N ALA A 141 -13.95 5.35 -25.81
CA ALA A 141 -13.83 4.27 -26.78
C ALA A 141 -14.35 2.92 -26.25
N ALA A 142 -14.33 2.70 -24.94
CA ALA A 142 -14.85 1.49 -24.32
C ALA A 142 -16.36 1.53 -24.07
N ILE A 143 -16.99 2.70 -24.10
CA ILE A 143 -18.43 2.84 -23.91
C ILE A 143 -19.19 2.29 -25.13
N GLY A 144 -19.97 1.24 -24.90
CA GLY A 144 -20.97 0.68 -25.81
C GLY A 144 -22.42 0.91 -25.35
N PRO A 145 -23.41 0.55 -26.18
CA PRO A 145 -24.84 0.77 -25.90
C PRO A 145 -25.38 0.03 -24.66
N ASP A 146 -24.74 -1.06 -24.27
CA ASP A 146 -25.07 -1.88 -23.10
C ASP A 146 -24.26 -1.50 -21.84
N THR A 147 -23.45 -0.44 -21.93
CA THR A 147 -22.63 0.03 -20.80
C THR A 147 -23.51 0.59 -19.70
N GLY A 148 -23.36 -0.02 -18.52
CA GLY A 148 -24.18 0.25 -17.35
C GLY A 148 -23.47 0.96 -16.22
N LEU A 149 -22.23 0.54 -15.94
CA LEU A 149 -21.43 1.08 -14.86
C LEU A 149 -19.96 1.20 -15.26
N VAL A 150 -19.38 2.39 -15.05
CA VAL A 150 -17.94 2.62 -15.07
C VAL A 150 -17.45 2.71 -13.63
N SER A 151 -16.39 1.97 -13.29
CA SER A 151 -15.82 1.94 -11.95
C SER A 151 -14.33 2.23 -12.00
N LEU A 152 -13.92 3.40 -11.49
CA LEU A 152 -12.54 3.86 -11.49
C LEU A 152 -12.18 4.47 -10.13
N MET A 153 -11.00 4.18 -9.60
CA MET A 153 -10.51 4.85 -8.40
C MET A 153 -10.11 6.30 -8.66
N LEU A 154 -10.37 7.18 -7.67
CA LEU A 154 -9.97 8.59 -7.75
C LEU A 154 -8.47 8.77 -7.52
N VAL A 155 -7.89 8.00 -6.57
CA VAL A 155 -6.46 7.99 -6.26
C VAL A 155 -5.95 6.56 -6.27
N ASN A 156 -4.88 6.30 -7.02
CA ASN A 156 -4.23 4.99 -7.01
C ASN A 156 -3.47 4.73 -5.71
N ASN A 157 -3.70 3.56 -5.09
CA ASN A 157 -3.11 3.19 -3.81
C ASN A 157 -1.62 2.82 -3.87
N GLU A 158 -1.05 2.60 -5.05
CA GLU A 158 0.38 2.30 -5.24
C GLU A 158 1.16 3.49 -5.80
N LEU A 159 0.60 4.17 -6.81
CA LEU A 159 1.26 5.27 -7.51
C LEU A 159 0.96 6.64 -6.91
N GLY A 160 -0.18 6.81 -6.23
CA GLY A 160 -0.68 8.11 -5.79
C GLY A 160 -1.29 8.99 -6.90
N THR A 161 -1.37 8.46 -8.13
CA THR A 161 -1.89 9.19 -9.30
C THR A 161 -3.39 9.46 -9.20
N LEU A 162 -3.82 10.55 -9.82
CA LEU A 162 -5.20 11.03 -9.85
C LEU A 162 -5.87 10.70 -11.18
N THR A 163 -7.10 10.20 -11.11
CA THR A 163 -7.99 10.02 -12.28
C THR A 163 -8.85 11.27 -12.49
N ASP A 164 -9.05 11.72 -13.72
CA ASP A 164 -9.92 12.87 -14.03
C ASP A 164 -11.40 12.51 -14.00
N ILE A 165 -11.92 12.27 -12.78
CA ILE A 165 -13.30 11.85 -12.56
C ILE A 165 -14.31 12.84 -13.13
N GLY A 166 -14.05 14.16 -13.02
CA GLY A 166 -14.95 15.19 -13.53
C GLY A 166 -15.05 15.19 -15.06
N ALA A 167 -13.96 14.91 -15.78
CA ALA A 167 -14.03 14.75 -17.23
C ALA A 167 -14.68 13.43 -17.65
N ILE A 168 -14.39 12.35 -16.94
CA ILE A 168 -14.93 11.01 -17.22
C ILE A 168 -16.45 10.96 -16.94
N SER A 169 -16.94 11.58 -15.87
CA SER A 169 -18.37 11.56 -15.55
C SER A 169 -19.24 12.12 -16.67
N ARG A 170 -18.79 13.19 -17.34
CA ARG A 170 -19.51 13.80 -18.47
C ARG A 170 -19.77 12.81 -19.61
N ILE A 171 -18.76 12.04 -20.02
CA ILE A 171 -18.90 11.07 -21.10
C ILE A 171 -19.66 9.82 -20.66
N VAL A 172 -19.51 9.39 -19.40
CA VAL A 172 -20.23 8.26 -18.83
C VAL A 172 -21.73 8.55 -18.74
N HIS A 173 -22.10 9.73 -18.25
CA HIS A 173 -23.50 10.15 -18.16
C HIS A 173 -24.13 10.44 -19.52
N ALA A 174 -23.36 10.97 -20.49
CA ALA A 174 -23.86 11.14 -21.86
C ALA A 174 -24.29 9.82 -22.52
N ALA A 175 -23.69 8.69 -22.11
CA ALA A 175 -24.08 7.34 -22.52
C ALA A 175 -25.17 6.70 -21.64
N GLY A 176 -25.66 7.43 -20.62
CA GLY A 176 -26.62 6.95 -19.65
C GLY A 176 -26.11 5.84 -18.75
N ALA A 177 -24.79 5.70 -18.61
CA ALA A 177 -24.15 4.79 -17.66
C ALA A 177 -23.94 5.50 -16.30
N LEU A 178 -23.75 4.71 -15.24
CA LEU A 178 -23.41 5.20 -13.90
C LEU A 178 -21.89 5.23 -13.70
N LEU A 179 -21.43 6.06 -12.78
CA LEU A 179 -20.05 6.17 -12.35
C LEU A 179 -19.89 5.82 -10.86
N HIS A 180 -19.20 4.70 -10.61
CA HIS A 180 -18.68 4.34 -9.30
C HIS A 180 -17.23 4.80 -9.14
N VAL A 181 -16.91 5.40 -7.99
CA VAL A 181 -15.56 5.86 -7.65
C VAL A 181 -15.07 5.22 -6.36
N ASP A 182 -13.94 4.50 -6.41
CA ASP A 182 -13.23 4.12 -5.19
C ASP A 182 -12.40 5.32 -4.70
N ALA A 183 -12.85 5.91 -3.60
CA ALA A 183 -12.23 7.08 -2.98
C ALA A 183 -11.49 6.73 -1.68
N ALA A 184 -11.20 5.45 -1.40
CA ALA A 184 -10.55 5.05 -0.16
C ALA A 184 -9.21 5.76 0.09
N GLN A 185 -8.43 6.02 -0.96
CA GLN A 185 -7.18 6.79 -0.84
C GLN A 185 -7.37 8.30 -0.98
N ALA A 186 -8.48 8.75 -1.56
CA ALA A 186 -8.73 10.16 -1.85
C ALA A 186 -9.43 10.90 -0.68
N LEU A 187 -10.31 10.22 0.05
CA LEU A 187 -11.08 10.79 1.15
C LEU A 187 -10.15 11.47 2.17
N GLY A 188 -10.42 12.75 2.44
CA GLY A 188 -9.65 13.58 3.37
C GLY A 188 -8.22 13.92 2.92
N LYS A 189 -7.86 13.64 1.66
CA LYS A 189 -6.55 13.99 1.06
C LYS A 189 -6.68 14.87 -0.18
N THR A 190 -7.83 14.81 -0.85
CA THR A 190 -8.20 15.67 -1.95
C THR A 190 -9.55 16.32 -1.68
N PRO A 191 -9.82 17.53 -2.18
CA PRO A 191 -11.18 18.05 -2.22
C PRO A 191 -12.07 17.13 -3.03
N ILE A 192 -13.25 16.79 -2.49
CA ILE A 192 -14.25 15.96 -3.16
C ILE A 192 -15.59 16.66 -2.99
N ASP A 193 -16.25 16.94 -4.12
CA ASP A 193 -17.67 17.28 -4.17
C ASP A 193 -18.30 16.27 -5.13
N VAL A 194 -19.12 15.35 -4.60
CA VAL A 194 -19.72 14.27 -5.39
C VAL A 194 -20.64 14.80 -6.49
N ARG A 195 -21.23 15.97 -6.32
CA ARG A 195 -22.10 16.60 -7.33
C ARG A 195 -21.27 17.25 -8.42
N ALA A 196 -20.27 18.05 -8.05
CA ALA A 196 -19.39 18.71 -9.01
C ALA A 196 -18.60 17.71 -9.85
N LEU A 197 -18.22 16.57 -9.27
CA LEU A 197 -17.51 15.49 -9.97
C LEU A 197 -18.44 14.56 -10.75
N GLY A 198 -19.76 14.63 -10.55
CA GLY A 198 -20.71 13.74 -11.23
C GLY A 198 -20.60 12.29 -10.78
N ILE A 199 -20.37 12.04 -9.49
CA ILE A 199 -20.23 10.69 -8.94
C ILE A 199 -21.62 10.14 -8.59
N ASP A 200 -21.91 8.89 -8.99
CA ASP A 200 -23.17 8.20 -8.66
C ASP A 200 -23.05 7.32 -7.41
N LEU A 201 -21.90 6.69 -7.26
CA LEU A 201 -21.55 5.80 -6.16
C LEU A 201 -20.11 6.09 -5.72
N MET A 202 -19.84 6.17 -4.41
CA MET A 202 -18.47 6.39 -3.92
C MET A 202 -18.12 5.55 -2.70
N SER A 203 -17.07 4.76 -2.81
CA SER A 203 -16.59 3.88 -1.73
C SER A 203 -15.56 4.57 -0.85
N MET A 204 -15.72 4.42 0.48
CA MET A 204 -14.95 5.16 1.48
C MET A 204 -14.34 4.26 2.58
N SER A 205 -13.07 4.56 2.90
CA SER A 205 -12.19 4.01 3.94
C SER A 205 -12.00 4.85 5.20
N ALA A 206 -12.46 4.48 6.40
CA ALA A 206 -12.10 5.23 7.62
C ALA A 206 -10.62 5.11 7.99
N HIS A 207 -10.04 3.92 7.96
CA HIS A 207 -8.63 3.68 8.34
C HIS A 207 -7.59 4.20 7.34
N LYS A 208 -8.05 4.88 6.28
CA LYS A 208 -7.21 5.62 5.33
C LYS A 208 -7.25 7.12 5.58
N VAL A 209 -8.07 7.57 6.54
CA VAL A 209 -8.27 8.97 6.94
C VAL A 209 -8.20 9.12 8.46
N TYR A 210 -7.34 8.34 9.12
CA TYR A 210 -7.11 8.39 10.58
C TYR A 210 -8.34 8.01 11.43
N GLY A 211 -9.28 7.29 10.83
CA GLY A 211 -10.37 6.58 11.52
C GLY A 211 -10.00 5.14 11.88
N PRO A 212 -10.92 4.38 12.51
CA PRO A 212 -10.68 2.99 12.86
C PRO A 212 -10.79 2.05 11.65
N LYS A 213 -10.19 0.85 11.77
CA LYS A 213 -10.37 -0.26 10.82
C LYS A 213 -11.73 -0.92 11.06
N GLY A 214 -12.28 -1.56 10.03
CA GLY A 214 -13.55 -2.28 10.14
C GLY A 214 -14.80 -1.42 9.97
N ILE A 215 -14.64 -0.20 9.46
CA ILE A 215 -15.75 0.67 9.06
C ILE A 215 -15.43 1.43 7.77
N GLY A 216 -16.48 1.63 6.98
CA GLY A 216 -16.48 2.43 5.78
C GLY A 216 -17.89 2.95 5.50
N ALA A 217 -18.00 3.60 4.35
CA ALA A 217 -19.29 4.04 3.85
C ALA A 217 -19.33 3.88 2.32
N LEU A 218 -20.54 3.80 1.79
CA LEU A 218 -20.84 3.92 0.38
C LEU A 218 -21.78 5.11 0.22
N PHE A 219 -21.35 6.13 -0.51
CA PHE A 219 -22.26 7.14 -1.01
C PHE A 219 -23.07 6.53 -2.16
N VAL A 220 -24.39 6.71 -2.14
CA VAL A 220 -25.32 6.27 -3.17
C VAL A 220 -26.23 7.44 -3.52
N ARG A 221 -26.11 7.98 -4.74
CA ARG A 221 -26.96 9.09 -5.18
C ARG A 221 -28.44 8.69 -5.07
N ARG A 222 -29.26 9.56 -4.50
CA ARG A 222 -30.65 9.21 -4.10
C ARG A 222 -31.50 8.65 -5.25
N ASP A 223 -31.39 9.22 -6.44
CA ASP A 223 -32.15 8.84 -7.64
C ASP A 223 -31.72 7.49 -8.24
N ILE A 224 -30.55 6.96 -7.88
CA ILE A 224 -30.04 5.69 -8.40
C ILE A 224 -30.15 4.55 -7.39
N ALA A 225 -30.54 4.82 -6.14
CA ALA A 225 -30.56 3.83 -5.06
C ALA A 225 -31.35 2.55 -5.41
N ALA A 226 -32.48 2.67 -6.12
CA ALA A 226 -33.27 1.53 -6.57
C ALA A 226 -32.54 0.62 -7.57
N ARG A 227 -31.47 1.11 -8.22
CA ARG A 227 -30.63 0.33 -9.13
C ARG A 227 -29.57 -0.51 -8.41
N ILE A 228 -29.50 -0.46 -7.08
CA ILE A 228 -28.50 -1.18 -6.28
C ILE A 228 -29.20 -2.18 -5.37
N ALA A 229 -28.94 -3.47 -5.57
CA ALA A 229 -29.46 -4.54 -4.71
C ALA A 229 -28.60 -4.72 -3.43
N PRO A 230 -29.21 -4.97 -2.26
CA PRO A 230 -28.46 -5.28 -1.05
C PRO A 230 -27.71 -6.61 -1.17
N GLN A 231 -26.46 -6.62 -0.70
CA GLN A 231 -25.65 -7.84 -0.65
C GLN A 231 -25.70 -8.52 0.73
N ILE A 232 -26.15 -7.80 1.76
CA ILE A 232 -26.30 -8.28 3.14
C ILE A 232 -27.76 -8.09 3.57
N HIS A 233 -28.40 -9.19 3.95
CA HIS A 233 -29.82 -9.27 4.28
C HIS A 233 -30.04 -9.43 5.80
N GLY A 234 -31.18 -8.96 6.31
CA GLY A 234 -31.55 -9.07 7.73
C GLY A 234 -32.06 -7.76 8.36
N GLY A 235 -33.34 -7.46 8.17
CA GLY A 235 -34.03 -6.35 8.86
C GLY A 235 -34.08 -5.02 8.11
N GLY A 236 -33.53 -4.92 6.90
CA GLY A 236 -33.75 -3.76 6.02
C GLY A 236 -33.13 -2.45 6.52
N HIS A 237 -32.06 -2.54 7.31
CA HIS A 237 -31.29 -1.37 7.79
C HIS A 237 -30.66 -0.60 6.61
N GLU A 238 -30.19 0.63 6.87
CA GLU A 238 -29.57 1.50 5.88
C GLU A 238 -30.42 1.60 4.59
N ARG A 239 -31.72 1.84 4.78
CA ARG A 239 -32.72 2.00 3.69
C ARG A 239 -32.84 0.77 2.80
N GLY A 240 -32.60 -0.41 3.37
CA GLY A 240 -32.67 -1.67 2.67
C GLY A 240 -31.42 -2.03 1.88
N LEU A 241 -30.37 -1.20 1.85
CA LEU A 241 -29.15 -1.46 1.07
C LEU A 241 -28.10 -2.25 1.85
N ARG A 242 -28.07 -2.14 3.19
CA ARG A 242 -27.08 -2.84 4.02
C ARG A 242 -27.65 -3.18 5.39
N SER A 243 -28.05 -4.44 5.54
CA SER A 243 -28.58 -4.94 6.82
C SER A 243 -27.49 -5.18 7.88
N GLY A 244 -27.88 -5.15 9.15
CA GLY A 244 -27.03 -5.46 10.30
C GLY A 244 -26.99 -4.32 11.31
N THR A 245 -26.71 -4.66 12.58
CA THR A 245 -26.58 -3.67 13.65
C THR A 245 -25.49 -2.65 13.29
N LEU A 246 -25.81 -1.37 13.47
CA LEU A 246 -24.86 -0.28 13.25
C LEU A 246 -23.87 -0.21 14.42
N ALA A 247 -22.58 -0.32 14.12
CA ALA A 247 -21.51 -0.27 15.11
C ALA A 247 -21.24 1.19 15.54
N THR A 248 -22.06 1.72 16.46
CA THR A 248 -22.05 3.13 16.89
C THR A 248 -20.65 3.70 17.11
N HIS A 249 -19.81 3.03 17.88
CA HIS A 249 -18.44 3.48 18.15
C HIS A 249 -17.58 3.60 16.87
N GLN A 250 -17.64 2.64 15.96
CA GLN A 250 -16.91 2.67 14.69
C GLN A 250 -17.40 3.80 13.78
N ILE A 251 -18.73 3.96 13.68
CA ILE A 251 -19.38 5.00 12.89
C ILE A 251 -19.00 6.39 13.40
N VAL A 252 -19.08 6.61 14.72
CA VAL A 252 -18.63 7.85 15.36
C VAL A 252 -17.15 8.11 15.07
N GLY A 253 -16.31 7.06 15.14
CA GLY A 253 -14.90 7.18 14.79
C GLY A 253 -14.66 7.64 13.36
N MET A 254 -15.43 7.12 12.39
CA MET A 254 -15.36 7.56 10.99
C MET A 254 -15.86 9.00 10.80
N GLY A 255 -16.96 9.38 11.45
CA GLY A 255 -17.51 10.74 11.39
C GLY A 255 -16.52 11.78 11.90
N VAL A 256 -15.95 11.56 13.09
CA VAL A 256 -14.92 12.44 13.66
C VAL A 256 -13.67 12.48 12.78
N ALA A 257 -13.24 11.34 12.23
CA ALA A 257 -12.11 11.31 11.31
C ALA A 257 -12.34 12.20 10.07
N CYS A 258 -13.55 12.21 9.53
CA CYS A 258 -13.93 13.05 8.38
C CYS A 258 -14.01 14.54 8.74
N GLU A 259 -14.58 14.88 9.90
CA GLU A 259 -14.59 16.26 10.44
C GLU A 259 -13.17 16.80 10.61
N VAL A 260 -12.30 16.00 11.23
CA VAL A 260 -10.88 16.33 11.40
C VAL A 260 -10.16 16.51 10.06
N ALA A 261 -10.46 15.67 9.08
CA ALA A 261 -9.86 15.78 7.75
C ALA A 261 -10.28 17.07 7.05
N ALA A 262 -11.55 17.48 7.17
CA ALA A 262 -12.04 18.74 6.60
C ALA A 262 -11.29 19.96 7.18
N GLU A 263 -11.04 19.99 8.50
CA GLU A 263 -10.31 21.08 9.17
C GLU A 263 -8.85 21.24 8.70
N LYS A 264 -8.22 20.12 8.31
CA LYS A 264 -6.76 20.04 8.15
C LYS A 264 -6.28 19.88 6.71
N LEU A 265 -7.19 19.59 5.78
CA LEU A 265 -6.91 19.16 4.40
C LEU A 265 -5.77 19.93 3.72
N GLU A 266 -5.92 21.25 3.57
CA GLU A 266 -4.96 22.07 2.82
C GLU A 266 -3.59 22.16 3.51
N ARG A 267 -3.59 22.38 4.83
CA ARG A 267 -2.35 22.51 5.62
C ARG A 267 -1.58 21.19 5.67
N GLU A 268 -2.28 20.06 5.82
CA GLU A 268 -1.66 18.74 5.79
C GLU A 268 -1.10 18.39 4.43
N ALA A 269 -1.84 18.67 3.35
CA ALA A 269 -1.37 18.43 1.99
C ALA A 269 -0.09 19.22 1.70
N ALA A 270 -0.02 20.52 2.07
CA ALA A 270 1.17 21.34 1.87
C ALA A 270 2.37 20.84 2.67
N ARG A 271 2.18 20.49 3.95
CA ARG A 271 3.25 19.95 4.81
C ARG A 271 3.76 18.61 4.28
N ILE A 272 2.86 17.72 3.87
CA ILE A 272 3.22 16.41 3.31
C ILE A 272 3.93 16.56 1.97
N ALA A 273 3.53 17.53 1.14
CA ALA A 273 4.25 17.85 -0.09
C ALA A 273 5.70 18.26 0.19
N ALA A 274 5.94 19.12 1.19
CA ALA A 274 7.30 19.52 1.57
C ALA A 274 8.15 18.33 2.05
N LEU A 275 7.58 17.41 2.82
CA LEU A 275 8.25 16.17 3.23
C LEU A 275 8.56 15.26 2.04
N GLY A 276 7.61 15.12 1.11
CA GLY A 276 7.78 14.39 -0.12
C GLY A 276 8.92 14.95 -0.96
N THR A 277 8.95 16.27 -1.19
CA THR A 277 10.02 16.97 -1.91
C THR A 277 11.37 16.75 -1.24
N ARG A 278 11.46 16.90 0.08
CA ARG A 278 12.70 16.64 0.83
C ARG A 278 13.24 15.23 0.59
N LEU A 279 12.38 14.21 0.64
CA LEU A 279 12.77 12.84 0.34
C LEU A 279 13.22 12.71 -1.11
N THR A 280 12.42 13.17 -2.07
CA THR A 280 12.71 12.98 -3.49
C THR A 280 13.97 13.70 -3.94
N ASP A 281 14.20 14.93 -3.48
CA ASP A 281 15.39 15.70 -3.83
C ASP A 281 16.66 14.98 -3.38
N ALA A 282 16.66 14.48 -2.14
CA ALA A 282 17.80 13.73 -1.59
C ALA A 282 18.02 12.39 -2.31
N LEU A 283 16.96 11.67 -2.66
CA LEU A 283 17.06 10.37 -3.33
C LEU A 283 17.44 10.51 -4.82
N PHE A 284 16.90 11.48 -5.53
CA PHE A 284 17.23 11.71 -6.95
C PHE A 284 18.65 12.23 -7.12
N ALA A 285 19.18 12.99 -6.16
CA ALA A 285 20.59 13.38 -6.14
C ALA A 285 21.55 12.18 -6.10
N LEU A 286 21.09 11.00 -5.69
CA LEU A 286 21.89 9.78 -5.77
C LEU A 286 22.02 9.27 -7.22
N GLY A 287 21.05 9.53 -8.10
CA GLY A 287 21.07 9.09 -9.51
C GLY A 287 20.56 7.66 -9.75
N ASP A 288 20.34 6.86 -8.71
CA ASP A 288 19.87 5.47 -8.80
C ASP A 288 18.38 5.30 -8.45
N VAL A 289 17.58 6.37 -8.47
CA VAL A 289 16.16 6.31 -8.08
C VAL A 289 15.28 6.99 -9.12
N THR A 290 14.24 6.29 -9.56
CA THR A 290 13.21 6.82 -10.48
C THR A 290 11.86 6.92 -9.77
N HIS A 291 11.14 8.01 -10.00
CA HIS A 291 9.74 8.12 -9.64
C HIS A 291 8.86 7.50 -10.71
N ASN A 292 8.10 6.47 -10.38
CA ASN A 292 7.14 5.88 -11.30
C ASN A 292 6.00 6.87 -11.58
N ALA A 293 5.60 6.99 -12.85
CA ALA A 293 4.59 7.93 -13.33
C ALA A 293 4.90 9.41 -13.03
N ALA A 294 6.17 9.82 -13.11
CA ALA A 294 6.64 11.12 -12.61
C ALA A 294 5.86 12.35 -13.14
N ALA A 295 5.33 12.30 -14.36
CA ALA A 295 4.59 13.40 -14.97
C ALA A 295 3.10 13.46 -14.58
N ALA A 296 2.58 12.43 -13.90
CA ALA A 296 1.18 12.33 -13.56
C ALA A 296 0.76 13.31 -12.45
N ARG A 297 -0.47 13.83 -12.56
CA ARG A 297 -1.16 14.49 -11.45
C ARG A 297 -1.32 13.48 -10.30
N ARG A 298 -1.00 13.90 -9.08
CA ARG A 298 -0.94 13.00 -7.92
C ARG A 298 -1.23 13.71 -6.60
N ILE A 299 -1.51 12.92 -5.58
CA ILE A 299 -1.46 13.39 -4.19
C ILE A 299 -0.01 13.38 -3.68
N PRO A 300 0.36 14.28 -2.75
CA PRO A 300 1.72 14.31 -2.20
C PRO A 300 2.00 13.17 -1.20
N HIS A 301 0.97 12.42 -0.81
CA HIS A 301 1.03 11.43 0.27
C HIS A 301 1.70 10.13 -0.15
N THR A 302 1.81 9.84 -1.45
CA THR A 302 2.27 8.55 -1.94
C THR A 302 3.31 8.75 -3.03
N LEU A 303 4.47 8.12 -2.84
CA LEU A 303 5.54 8.03 -3.81
C LEU A 303 5.77 6.57 -4.17
N SER A 304 5.88 6.29 -5.47
CA SER A 304 6.26 4.98 -5.99
C SER A 304 7.66 5.08 -6.58
N LEU A 305 8.66 4.59 -5.85
CA LEU A 305 10.06 4.80 -6.15
C LEU A 305 10.72 3.50 -6.58
N THR A 306 11.24 3.45 -7.80
CA THR A 306 12.07 2.35 -8.29
C THR A 306 13.52 2.66 -8.00
N VAL A 307 14.19 1.80 -7.23
CA VAL A 307 15.64 1.88 -7.04
C VAL A 307 16.32 1.09 -8.16
N ASN A 308 17.07 1.78 -9.01
CA ASN A 308 17.74 1.23 -10.19
C ASN A 308 19.10 0.61 -9.87
N ALA A 309 19.62 0.83 -8.66
CA ALA A 309 20.87 0.22 -8.21
C ALA A 309 20.77 -1.33 -8.34
N PRO A 310 21.65 -1.97 -9.14
CA PRO A 310 21.64 -3.42 -9.30
C PRO A 310 21.82 -4.14 -7.96
N GLY A 311 21.05 -5.20 -7.72
CA GLY A 311 21.08 -5.95 -6.46
C GLY A 311 20.36 -5.29 -5.29
N PHE A 312 19.63 -4.19 -5.51
CA PHE A 312 18.76 -3.61 -4.48
C PHE A 312 17.57 -4.51 -4.17
N PHE A 313 17.27 -4.65 -2.87
CA PHE A 313 16.03 -5.26 -2.38
C PHE A 313 15.38 -4.38 -1.32
N PRO A 314 14.03 -4.29 -1.30
CA PRO A 314 13.34 -3.50 -0.28
C PRO A 314 13.72 -3.84 1.17
N PHE A 315 14.04 -5.09 1.48
CA PHE A 315 14.46 -5.48 2.84
C PHE A 315 15.77 -4.82 3.30
N MET A 316 16.60 -4.32 2.38
CA MET A 316 17.86 -3.63 2.70
C MET A 316 17.64 -2.29 3.41
N LEU A 317 16.41 -1.74 3.36
CA LEU A 317 16.06 -0.51 4.06
C LEU A 317 15.97 -0.68 5.59
N GLY A 318 15.93 -1.91 6.07
CA GLY A 318 15.99 -2.26 7.50
C GLY A 318 14.63 -2.23 8.21
N ASP A 319 14.53 -3.02 9.28
CA ASP A 319 13.25 -3.29 9.98
C ASP A 319 12.68 -2.07 10.72
N SER A 320 13.51 -1.05 11.01
CA SER A 320 13.06 0.18 11.68
C SER A 320 12.35 1.17 10.74
N LEU A 321 12.40 0.94 9.43
CA LEU A 321 11.68 1.74 8.42
C LEU A 321 10.51 0.92 7.85
N ALA A 322 9.29 1.23 8.27
CA ALA A 322 8.10 0.57 7.73
C ALA A 322 7.66 1.24 6.42
N VAL A 323 7.98 0.61 5.31
CA VAL A 323 7.53 0.96 3.94
C VAL A 323 6.92 -0.26 3.27
N SER A 324 6.09 -0.06 2.26
CA SER A 324 5.54 -1.17 1.49
C SER A 324 6.45 -1.50 0.32
N SER A 325 6.91 -2.75 0.25
CA SER A 325 7.26 -3.34 -1.04
C SER A 325 5.95 -3.73 -1.73
N THR A 326 5.77 -3.34 -2.98
CA THR A 326 4.55 -3.67 -3.75
C THR A 326 4.39 -5.18 -4.00
N SER A 327 5.42 -5.97 -3.66
CA SER A 327 5.38 -7.42 -3.56
C SER A 327 4.72 -7.96 -2.27
N ALA A 328 4.72 -7.20 -1.16
CA ALA A 328 4.26 -7.70 0.14
C ALA A 328 2.72 -7.77 0.28
N CYS A 329 1.97 -6.90 -0.40
CA CYS A 329 0.50 -7.06 -0.49
C CYS A 329 0.10 -8.28 -1.34
N ASN A 330 1.00 -8.77 -2.20
CA ASN A 330 0.89 -10.03 -2.96
C ASN A 330 1.62 -11.20 -2.26
N SER A 331 1.93 -11.10 -0.96
CA SER A 331 2.79 -12.06 -0.22
C SER A 331 2.35 -13.53 -0.28
N MET A 332 1.13 -13.84 -0.72
CA MET A 332 0.71 -15.23 -0.98
C MET A 332 1.06 -15.77 -2.38
N SER A 333 1.39 -14.93 -3.37
CA SER A 333 1.61 -15.37 -4.77
C SER A 333 3.02 -15.12 -5.31
N GLY A 334 3.81 -14.24 -4.68
CA GLY A 334 5.16 -13.89 -5.16
C GLY A 334 5.17 -13.19 -6.53
N ALA A 335 4.00 -12.78 -7.04
CA ALA A 335 3.86 -12.13 -8.34
C ALA A 335 4.19 -10.63 -8.25
N PRO A 336 4.82 -10.05 -9.30
CA PRO A 336 5.08 -8.61 -9.36
C PRO A 336 3.77 -7.81 -9.28
N SER A 337 3.85 -6.57 -8.81
CA SER A 337 2.67 -5.69 -8.71
C SER A 337 1.99 -5.55 -10.07
N HIS A 338 0.69 -5.83 -10.10
CA HIS A 338 -0.12 -5.69 -11.32
C HIS A 338 -0.26 -4.23 -11.75
N VAL A 339 -0.13 -3.28 -10.82
CA VAL A 339 -0.15 -1.85 -11.14
C VAL A 339 1.13 -1.45 -11.85
N LEU A 340 2.29 -1.85 -11.31
CA LEU A 340 3.59 -1.52 -11.90
C LEU A 340 3.76 -2.17 -13.28
N THR A 341 3.35 -3.42 -13.44
CA THR A 341 3.40 -4.08 -14.75
C THR A 341 2.42 -3.47 -15.75
N ALA A 342 1.25 -2.99 -15.30
CA ALA A 342 0.28 -2.32 -16.17
C ALA A 342 0.79 -0.98 -16.74
N ILE A 343 1.68 -0.27 -16.04
CA ILE A 343 2.33 0.95 -16.54
C ILE A 343 3.64 0.68 -17.30
N GLY A 344 3.97 -0.61 -17.52
CA GLY A 344 5.09 -1.02 -18.37
C GLY A 344 6.39 -1.37 -17.65
N LEU A 345 6.42 -1.45 -16.31
CA LEU A 345 7.60 -1.96 -15.61
C LEU A 345 7.71 -3.48 -15.79
N ASP A 346 8.93 -3.94 -16.04
CA ASP A 346 9.21 -5.38 -15.99
C ASP A 346 9.21 -5.90 -14.54
N ALA A 347 9.25 -7.22 -14.39
CA ALA A 347 9.22 -7.86 -13.07
C ALA A 347 10.42 -7.47 -12.19
N ASN A 348 11.58 -7.18 -12.79
CA ASN A 348 12.79 -6.81 -12.07
C ASN A 348 12.64 -5.39 -11.48
N ALA A 349 12.30 -4.40 -12.30
CA ALA A 349 12.01 -3.04 -11.85
C ALA A 349 10.87 -3.01 -10.81
N ALA A 350 9.79 -3.76 -11.05
CA ALA A 350 8.68 -3.85 -10.11
C ALA A 350 9.11 -4.41 -8.74
N SER A 351 9.99 -5.41 -8.71
CA SER A 351 10.52 -5.99 -7.46
C SER A 351 11.47 -5.05 -6.68
N ARG A 352 12.09 -4.09 -7.37
CA ARG A 352 12.92 -3.03 -6.76
C ARG A 352 12.13 -1.77 -6.43
N THR A 353 10.81 -1.78 -6.63
CA THR A 353 9.96 -0.64 -6.32
C THR A 353 9.53 -0.66 -4.86
N VAL A 354 9.61 0.50 -4.22
CA VAL A 354 9.15 0.76 -2.86
C VAL A 354 8.07 1.84 -2.91
N ARG A 355 6.94 1.58 -2.26
CA ARG A 355 5.94 2.61 -1.99
C ARG A 355 6.25 3.26 -0.65
N VAL A 356 6.57 4.54 -0.70
CA VAL A 356 6.72 5.39 0.48
C VAL A 356 5.45 6.22 0.59
N SER A 357 4.79 6.16 1.74
CA SER A 357 3.56 6.93 1.96
C SER A 357 3.57 7.65 3.29
N PHE A 358 3.26 8.94 3.25
CA PHE A 358 3.34 9.86 4.37
C PHE A 358 1.97 10.09 4.99
N GLY A 359 1.97 10.56 6.24
CA GLY A 359 0.74 10.97 6.90
C GLY A 359 0.93 12.04 7.96
N ARG A 360 -0.14 12.25 8.73
CA ARG A 360 -0.31 13.32 9.72
C ARG A 360 0.84 13.37 10.73
N PHE A 361 1.33 12.21 11.16
CA PHE A 361 2.34 12.11 12.20
C PHE A 361 3.75 11.90 11.67
N THR A 362 3.94 11.87 10.34
CA THR A 362 5.29 11.87 9.76
C THR A 362 5.99 13.18 10.08
N THR A 363 7.23 13.10 10.53
CA THR A 363 8.12 14.22 10.85
C THR A 363 9.28 14.32 9.84
N GLU A 364 10.01 15.44 9.88
CA GLU A 364 11.26 15.57 9.12
C GLU A 364 12.31 14.53 9.54
N GLN A 365 12.34 14.17 10.82
CA GLN A 365 13.23 13.13 11.33
C GLN A 365 12.93 11.76 10.71
N ASP A 366 11.66 11.42 10.50
CA ASP A 366 11.27 10.18 9.79
C ASP A 366 11.77 10.19 8.35
N VAL A 367 11.68 11.33 7.68
CA VAL A 367 12.17 11.51 6.30
C VAL A 367 13.69 11.41 6.25
N ASP A 368 14.40 12.07 7.15
CA ASP A 368 15.87 12.01 7.23
C ASP A 368 16.38 10.60 7.53
N PHE A 369 15.69 9.88 8.40
CA PHE A 369 15.97 8.48 8.66
C PHE A 369 15.77 7.62 7.41
N ALA A 370 14.66 7.82 6.68
CA ALA A 370 14.40 7.13 5.43
C ALA A 370 15.48 7.43 4.38
N ILE A 371 15.88 8.69 4.20
CA ILE A 371 16.97 9.10 3.30
C ILE A 371 18.24 8.32 3.64
N ALA A 372 18.63 8.26 4.92
CA ALA A 372 19.81 7.54 5.36
C ALA A 372 19.71 6.02 5.08
N CYS A 373 18.52 5.41 5.24
CA CYS A 373 18.30 4.01 4.88
C CYS A 373 18.51 3.75 3.38
N PHE A 374 17.89 4.56 2.52
CA PHE A 374 18.05 4.42 1.07
C PHE A 374 19.50 4.66 0.64
N GLN A 375 20.16 5.69 1.16
CA GLN A 375 21.57 5.98 0.87
C GLN A 375 22.47 4.80 1.22
N ARG A 376 22.32 4.23 2.42
CA ARG A 376 23.10 3.05 2.84
C ARG A 376 22.83 1.85 1.93
N ALA A 377 21.57 1.57 1.61
CA ALA A 377 21.21 0.44 0.77
C ALA A 377 21.77 0.60 -0.66
N ILE A 378 21.63 1.78 -1.26
CA ILE A 378 22.16 2.09 -2.60
C ILE A 378 23.69 2.01 -2.61
N GLU A 379 24.36 2.55 -1.59
CA GLU A 379 25.82 2.46 -1.50
C GLU A 379 26.31 1.01 -1.37
N GLN A 380 25.62 0.18 -0.58
CA GLN A 380 25.89 -1.26 -0.52
C GLN A 380 25.73 -1.93 -1.89
N CYS A 381 24.71 -1.56 -2.67
CA CYS A 381 24.53 -2.05 -4.04
C CYS A 381 25.64 -1.60 -4.98
N ARG A 382 26.13 -0.35 -4.87
CA ARG A 382 27.25 0.17 -5.69
C ARG A 382 28.57 -0.51 -5.38
N VAL A 383 28.87 -0.70 -4.09
CA VAL A 383 30.02 -1.49 -3.65
C VAL A 383 29.89 -2.90 -4.21
N ALA A 384 28.72 -3.52 -4.13
CA ALA A 384 28.50 -4.84 -4.68
C ALA A 384 28.62 -4.92 -6.19
N ALA A 385 28.14 -3.92 -6.92
CA ALA A 385 28.24 -3.87 -8.37
C ALA A 385 29.70 -3.68 -8.84
N SER A 386 30.48 -2.85 -8.14
CA SER A 386 31.90 -2.59 -8.46
C SER A 386 32.84 -3.73 -8.04
N THR A 387 32.48 -4.48 -6.99
CA THR A 387 33.36 -5.51 -6.40
C THR A 387 32.87 -6.94 -6.61
N GLY A 388 31.62 -7.10 -7.05
CA GLY A 388 30.91 -8.38 -7.04
C GLY A 388 30.64 -8.90 -5.64
N PHE A 389 30.62 -8.07 -4.58
CA PHE A 389 30.52 -8.52 -3.18
C PHE A 389 29.51 -7.70 -2.36
N THR A 390 28.58 -8.37 -1.67
CA THR A 390 27.61 -7.76 -0.75
C THR A 390 27.73 -8.39 0.64
N ALA A 391 27.69 -7.58 1.69
CA ALA A 391 27.50 -8.06 3.05
C ALA A 391 26.04 -7.90 3.49
N SER A 392 25.44 -8.93 4.10
CA SER A 392 24.06 -8.93 4.60
C SER A 392 23.99 -9.42 6.05
N ARG A 393 22.87 -9.11 6.73
CA ARG A 393 22.50 -9.75 8.00
C ARG A 393 22.18 -11.24 7.81
N GLN A 394 21.88 -11.92 8.92
CA GLN A 394 21.48 -13.33 8.90
C GLN A 394 20.38 -13.54 7.87
N ILE A 395 20.61 -14.51 6.97
CA ILE A 395 19.61 -14.99 6.02
C ILE A 395 18.99 -16.29 6.53
N CYS A 396 17.80 -16.59 6.06
CA CYS A 396 17.07 -17.83 6.30
C CYS A 396 16.92 -18.62 4.99
N PRO A 397 16.63 -19.93 5.03
CA PRO A 397 16.42 -20.74 3.83
C PRO A 397 15.40 -20.13 2.84
N ALA A 398 14.36 -19.46 3.35
CA ALA A 398 13.33 -18.80 2.54
C ALA A 398 13.86 -17.64 1.68
N ASP A 399 14.98 -17.01 2.05
CA ASP A 399 15.54 -15.87 1.33
C ASP A 399 16.31 -16.29 0.07
N LEU A 400 16.77 -17.55 -0.02
CA LEU A 400 17.71 -18.02 -1.05
C LEU A 400 17.16 -17.87 -2.47
N LYS A 401 15.86 -18.07 -2.65
CA LYS A 401 15.19 -17.85 -3.93
C LYS A 401 15.23 -16.37 -4.36
N ALA A 402 14.98 -15.46 -3.43
CA ALA A 402 15.07 -14.02 -3.69
C ALA A 402 16.51 -13.60 -3.98
N ILE A 403 17.47 -14.12 -3.22
CA ILE A 403 18.91 -13.91 -3.42
C ILE A 403 19.36 -14.43 -4.80
N ARG A 404 18.91 -15.62 -5.22
CA ARG A 404 19.22 -16.13 -6.57
C ARG A 404 18.64 -15.25 -7.67
N ASN A 405 17.37 -14.87 -7.51
CA ASN A 405 16.67 -14.01 -8.47
C ASN A 405 17.29 -12.60 -8.55
N ALA A 406 18.02 -12.18 -7.51
CA ALA A 406 18.85 -10.98 -7.52
C ALA A 406 20.03 -11.02 -8.48
N GLY A 407 20.40 -12.21 -8.94
CA GLY A 407 21.60 -12.43 -9.74
C GLY A 407 22.81 -12.91 -8.95
N PHE A 408 22.76 -13.00 -7.61
CA PHE A 408 23.85 -13.58 -6.82
C PHE A 408 24.14 -15.01 -7.30
N ARG A 409 25.43 -15.36 -7.28
CA ARG A 409 25.94 -16.66 -7.72
C ARG A 409 26.42 -17.50 -6.56
N ALA A 410 26.90 -16.86 -5.49
CA ALA A 410 27.33 -17.55 -4.28
C ALA A 410 26.91 -16.81 -3.00
N VAL A 411 26.73 -17.56 -1.91
CA VAL A 411 26.63 -17.05 -0.55
C VAL A 411 27.78 -17.54 0.33
N VAL A 412 28.25 -16.70 1.24
CA VAL A 412 29.31 -17.03 2.20
C VAL A 412 28.83 -16.79 3.62
N CYS A 413 28.80 -17.82 4.46
CA CYS A 413 28.48 -17.68 5.87
C CYS A 413 29.75 -17.33 6.65
N ASN A 414 29.77 -16.14 7.26
CA ASN A 414 30.84 -15.72 8.18
C ASN A 414 30.40 -15.78 9.64
N ARG A 415 29.36 -16.56 9.94
CA ARG A 415 28.84 -16.77 11.28
C ARG A 415 29.07 -18.22 11.70
N PRO A 416 29.78 -18.48 12.80
CA PRO A 416 29.81 -19.80 13.42
C PRO A 416 28.39 -20.31 13.69
N ASP A 417 28.11 -21.57 13.39
CA ASP A 417 26.87 -22.23 13.78
C ASP A 417 26.73 -22.31 15.32
N GLY A 418 25.50 -22.17 15.80
CA GLY A 418 25.18 -22.29 17.23
C GLY A 418 25.45 -21.03 18.07
N GLU A 419 25.61 -19.85 17.46
CA GLU A 419 25.76 -18.60 18.23
C GLU A 419 24.46 -18.12 18.90
N ASP A 420 23.30 -18.41 18.30
CA ASP A 420 21.99 -18.17 18.93
C ASP A 420 21.07 -19.39 18.71
N ALA A 421 20.07 -19.56 19.58
CA ALA A 421 19.13 -20.69 19.50
C ALA A 421 18.19 -20.64 18.28
N ASP A 422 18.00 -19.47 17.69
CA ASP A 422 17.17 -19.22 16.50
C ASP A 422 17.99 -19.10 15.21
N GLN A 423 19.30 -19.36 15.26
CA GLN A 423 20.16 -19.33 14.09
C GLN A 423 19.89 -20.54 13.17
N PRO A 424 19.56 -20.33 11.90
CA PRO A 424 19.55 -21.40 10.91
C PRO A 424 20.95 -22.02 10.78
N ALA A 425 21.04 -23.34 10.79
CA ALA A 425 22.32 -24.02 10.60
C ALA A 425 22.81 -23.79 9.16
N PHE A 426 24.13 -23.69 8.96
CA PHE A 426 24.67 -23.49 7.62
C PHE A 426 24.24 -24.59 6.65
N GLU A 427 24.14 -25.84 7.11
CA GLU A 427 23.71 -26.97 6.26
C GLU A 427 22.29 -26.76 5.70
N GLU A 428 21.39 -26.15 6.49
CA GLU A 428 20.02 -25.82 6.04
C GLU A 428 20.06 -24.76 4.93
N ILE A 429 20.93 -23.74 5.10
CA ILE A 429 21.14 -22.72 4.07
C ILE A 429 21.76 -23.33 2.82
N ALA A 430 22.76 -24.19 2.96
CA ALA A 430 23.44 -24.84 1.85
C ALA A 430 22.50 -25.76 1.07
N ALA A 431 21.61 -26.50 1.76
CA ALA A 431 20.57 -27.30 1.12
C ALA A 431 19.62 -26.42 0.29
N ALA A 432 19.08 -25.34 0.87
CA ALA A 432 18.20 -24.41 0.17
C ALA A 432 18.89 -23.68 -0.99
N ALA A 433 20.19 -23.37 -0.86
CA ALA A 433 20.98 -22.78 -1.92
C ALA A 433 21.13 -23.70 -3.14
N ARG A 434 21.41 -24.99 -2.90
CA ARG A 434 21.49 -26.02 -3.95
C ARG A 434 20.19 -26.14 -4.73
N GLU A 435 19.04 -26.08 -4.06
CA GLU A 435 17.71 -26.17 -4.72
C GLU A 435 17.46 -25.03 -5.72
N VAL A 436 18.07 -23.86 -5.51
CA VAL A 436 17.92 -22.70 -6.40
C VAL A 436 19.12 -22.48 -7.32
N GLY A 437 20.10 -23.39 -7.32
CA GLY A 437 21.32 -23.28 -8.14
C GLY A 437 22.22 -22.12 -7.73
N LEU A 438 22.41 -21.94 -6.42
CA LEU A 438 23.29 -20.95 -5.82
C LEU A 438 24.38 -21.67 -5.01
N ASP A 439 25.64 -21.27 -5.19
CA ASP A 439 26.75 -21.89 -4.45
C ASP A 439 26.77 -21.39 -3.01
N ALA A 440 27.05 -22.26 -2.03
CA ALA A 440 27.09 -21.88 -0.62
C ALA A 440 28.40 -22.32 0.02
N TYR A 441 29.06 -21.40 0.72
CA TYR A 441 30.35 -21.63 1.37
C TYR A 441 30.31 -21.26 2.84
N TYR A 442 30.94 -22.08 3.66
CA TYR A 442 31.09 -21.86 5.09
C TYR A 442 32.50 -21.38 5.40
N LEU A 443 32.63 -20.14 5.86
CA LEU A 443 33.89 -19.56 6.31
C LEU A 443 33.64 -18.73 7.58
N PRO A 444 33.30 -19.39 8.70
CA PRO A 444 32.94 -18.70 9.93
C PRO A 444 34.16 -17.97 10.51
N VAL A 445 33.93 -16.80 11.09
CA VAL A 445 34.99 -16.03 11.76
C VAL A 445 34.46 -15.49 13.09
N GLU A 446 35.24 -15.65 14.16
CA GLU A 446 34.93 -15.05 15.46
C GLU A 446 35.20 -13.55 15.43
N ARG A 447 34.31 -12.75 16.04
CA ARG A 447 34.34 -11.27 15.89
C ARG A 447 35.63 -10.65 16.45
N ASP A 448 36.18 -11.26 17.49
CA ASP A 448 37.40 -10.88 18.21
C ASP A 448 38.69 -11.48 17.60
N ARG A 449 38.58 -12.33 16.56
CA ARG A 449 39.71 -12.99 15.90
C ARG A 449 39.82 -12.70 14.41
N ILE A 450 39.38 -11.54 13.95
CA ILE A 450 39.62 -11.11 12.56
C ILE A 450 41.07 -10.62 12.44
N GLY A 451 41.99 -11.52 12.10
CA GLY A 451 43.40 -11.26 11.84
C GLY A 451 43.76 -11.40 10.37
N ASP A 452 45.07 -11.44 10.08
CA ASP A 452 45.58 -11.45 8.72
C ASP A 452 45.21 -12.74 7.96
N ALA A 453 45.28 -13.87 8.64
CA ALA A 453 44.96 -15.18 8.07
C ALA A 453 43.48 -15.29 7.66
N GLU A 454 42.57 -14.76 8.47
CA GLU A 454 41.14 -14.77 8.16
C GLU A 454 40.82 -13.85 6.97
N ILE A 455 41.48 -12.69 6.88
CA ILE A 455 41.34 -11.76 5.76
C ILE A 455 41.84 -12.41 4.47
N ASP A 456 42.98 -13.10 4.51
CA ASP A 456 43.58 -13.74 3.34
C ASP A 456 42.75 -14.95 2.88
N ALA A 457 42.29 -15.80 3.81
CA ALA A 457 41.39 -16.91 3.51
C ALA A 457 40.07 -16.43 2.91
N PHE A 458 39.51 -15.34 3.46
CA PHE A 458 38.31 -14.71 2.93
C PHE A 458 38.52 -14.12 1.54
N GLY A 459 39.64 -13.43 1.31
CA GLY A 459 40.00 -12.88 0.00
C GLY A 459 40.18 -13.95 -1.06
N ALA A 460 40.92 -15.01 -0.75
CA ALA A 460 41.14 -16.15 -1.65
C ALA A 460 39.82 -16.85 -2.02
N LEU A 461 38.94 -17.07 -1.04
CA LEU A 461 37.61 -17.61 -1.30
C LEU A 461 36.83 -16.67 -2.23
N VAL A 462 36.65 -15.41 -1.82
CA VAL A 462 35.81 -14.45 -2.55
C VAL A 462 36.28 -14.26 -3.98
N ASP A 463 37.59 -14.22 -4.25
CA ASP A 463 38.14 -14.10 -5.61
C ASP A 463 37.86 -15.33 -6.50
N ALA A 464 37.82 -16.53 -5.92
CA ALA A 464 37.55 -17.76 -6.64
C ALA A 464 36.06 -17.96 -6.96
N LEU A 465 35.16 -17.27 -6.26
CA LEU A 465 33.72 -17.44 -6.40
C LEU A 465 33.15 -16.71 -7.63
N PRO A 466 32.14 -17.29 -8.29
CA PRO A 466 31.38 -16.57 -9.31
C PRO A 466 30.71 -15.35 -8.69
N LYS A 467 30.83 -14.19 -9.34
CA LYS A 467 30.24 -12.94 -8.89
C LYS A 467 28.81 -12.78 -9.41
N PRO A 468 27.91 -12.09 -8.68
CA PRO A 468 28.11 -11.46 -7.36
C PRO A 468 28.01 -12.47 -6.19
N VAL A 469 28.74 -12.20 -5.11
CA VAL A 469 28.81 -12.98 -3.87
C VAL A 469 28.08 -12.23 -2.76
N LEU A 470 27.20 -12.91 -2.01
CA LEU A 470 26.58 -12.38 -0.80
C LEU A 470 27.17 -13.06 0.44
N ALA A 471 27.96 -12.33 1.21
CA ALA A 471 28.41 -12.80 2.51
C ALA A 471 27.45 -12.35 3.62
N TYR A 472 27.20 -13.22 4.60
CA TYR A 472 26.31 -12.89 5.71
C TYR A 472 26.85 -13.32 7.06
N CYS A 473 26.45 -12.60 8.09
CA CYS A 473 26.59 -13.02 9.49
C CYS A 473 25.43 -12.43 10.30
N ARG A 474 25.41 -12.56 11.65
CA ARG A 474 24.31 -12.07 12.50
C ARG A 474 23.76 -10.69 12.09
N SER A 475 24.63 -9.68 12.05
CA SER A 475 24.30 -8.30 11.65
C SER A 475 24.92 -7.87 10.31
N GLY A 476 25.64 -8.75 9.63
CA GLY A 476 26.49 -8.41 8.47
C GLY A 476 27.81 -7.72 8.79
N SER A 477 28.05 -7.35 10.07
CA SER A 477 29.25 -6.59 10.44
C SER A 477 30.56 -7.35 10.25
N ARG A 478 30.58 -8.68 10.42
CA ARG A 478 31.79 -9.50 10.22
C ARG A 478 32.18 -9.55 8.75
N ALA A 479 31.22 -9.89 7.90
CA ALA A 479 31.38 -9.90 6.45
C ALA A 479 31.85 -8.52 5.94
N GLY A 480 31.22 -7.44 6.42
CA GLY A 480 31.64 -6.08 6.09
C GLY A 480 33.06 -5.74 6.58
N MET A 481 33.44 -6.15 7.78
CA MET A 481 34.79 -5.90 8.32
C MET A 481 35.88 -6.66 7.56
N LEU A 482 35.65 -7.95 7.26
CA LEU A 482 36.55 -8.77 6.44
C LEU A 482 36.77 -8.12 5.08
N TRP A 483 35.68 -7.72 4.42
CA TRP A 483 35.74 -7.06 3.13
C TRP A 483 36.47 -5.71 3.17
N ASN A 484 36.15 -4.84 4.14
CA ASN A 484 36.80 -3.53 4.26
C ASN A 484 38.31 -3.65 4.51
N ARG A 485 38.74 -4.58 5.36
CA ARG A 485 40.17 -4.81 5.62
C ARG A 485 40.87 -5.43 4.41
N LEU A 486 40.21 -6.35 3.70
CA LEU A 486 40.72 -6.90 2.44
C LEU A 486 40.92 -5.80 1.39
N MET A 487 39.94 -4.92 1.20
CA MET A 487 40.04 -3.81 0.25
C MET A 487 41.13 -2.82 0.67
N ALA A 488 41.21 -2.45 1.95
CA ALA A 488 42.26 -1.57 2.45
C ALA A 488 43.67 -2.12 2.16
N ARG A 489 43.88 -3.45 2.28
CA ARG A 489 45.13 -4.10 1.86
C ARG A 489 45.37 -3.95 0.37
N ARG A 490 44.37 -4.29 -0.45
CA ARG A 490 44.50 -4.24 -1.92
C ARG A 490 44.83 -2.83 -2.41
N THR A 491 44.27 -1.79 -1.79
CA THR A 491 44.56 -0.40 -2.11
C THR A 491 45.92 0.07 -1.60
N ALA A 492 46.44 -0.49 -0.50
CA ALA A 492 47.79 -0.17 0.00
C ALA A 492 48.92 -0.85 -0.79
N THR A 493 48.60 -1.93 -1.52
CA THR A 493 49.54 -2.68 -2.37
C THR A 493 49.45 -2.33 -3.86
N ALA A 494 48.49 -1.49 -4.25
CA ALA A 494 48.31 -0.97 -5.61
C ALA A 494 48.86 0.45 -5.70
#